data_AF-A0AAT9FLD0-F1
#
_entry.id   AF-A0AAT9FLD0-F1
#
_cell.length_a   1.000
_cell.length_b   1.000
_cell.length_c   1.000
_cell.angle_alpha   90.00
_cell.angle_beta   90.00
_cell.angle_gamma   90.00
#
_symmetry.space_group_name_H-M   'P 1'
#
loop_
_entity.id
_entity.type
_entity.pdbx_description
1 polymer ?
#
loop_
_entity_poly.entity_id
_entity_poly.type
_entity_poly.pdbx_seq_one_letter_code
_entity_poly.pdbx_strand_id
1 'polypeptide(L)'
;MNMSLCLGLAVVATCATSQAALTWQGTNNTFFQESNWVADGGGTPAANTINPNANITASTGGLILFDNSLGGTSATGIGGSVYLGTGNALQIGGGLSMITTSTNGIRHNNTTGTKTTASIIGGASGSFQFTLDIDWSLDGGSVLTLRGGEVPLNNSTLDFLDSDSILNLTNEDTAAFTSEHLSKITVNGAPAVIGVNLSVVSDGDTGVIVTVIPEPSSAALLGLGGLALVLRRRK
;
A
#
# COMPACT_ATOMS: atom_id res chain seq x y z
N MET A 1 -17.18 23.20 61.09
CA MET A 1 -17.68 22.81 59.76
C MET A 1 -16.85 23.56 58.73
N ASN A 2 -15.68 23.04 58.36
CA ASN A 2 -14.83 23.67 57.34
C ASN A 2 -14.75 22.75 56.15
N MET A 3 -15.30 23.25 55.05
CA MET A 3 -15.54 22.54 53.81
C MET A 3 -14.25 22.45 53.01
N SER A 4 -13.97 21.23 52.58
CA SER A 4 -12.86 20.82 51.72
C SER A 4 -12.93 21.50 50.35
N LEU A 5 -11.78 21.89 49.79
CA LEU A 5 -11.65 22.18 48.36
C LEU A 5 -10.36 21.53 47.84
N CYS A 6 -10.46 20.26 47.44
CA CYS A 6 -9.43 19.61 46.63
C CYS A 6 -9.55 20.10 45.18
N LEU A 7 -8.58 20.90 44.73
CA LEU A 7 -8.46 21.31 43.33
C LEU A 7 -7.73 20.18 42.56
N GLY A 8 -8.49 19.35 41.85
CA GLY A 8 -7.93 18.36 40.93
C GLY A 8 -7.66 18.97 39.56
N LEU A 9 -6.39 19.16 39.21
CA LEU A 9 -5.97 19.55 37.86
C LEU A 9 -6.03 18.31 36.95
N ALA A 10 -7.06 18.22 36.10
CA ALA A 10 -7.13 17.19 35.08
C ALA A 10 -6.28 17.63 33.87
N VAL A 11 -5.13 17.00 33.68
CA VAL A 11 -4.36 17.10 32.43
C VAL A 11 -5.01 16.15 31.43
N VAL A 12 -5.78 16.71 30.49
CA VAL A 12 -6.25 15.97 29.31
C VAL A 12 -5.08 15.92 28.32
N ALA A 13 -4.41 14.78 28.25
CA ALA A 13 -3.50 14.50 27.14
C ALA A 13 -4.35 14.26 25.89
N THR A 14 -4.48 15.28 25.04
CA THR A 14 -5.01 15.09 23.70
C THR A 14 -3.98 14.31 22.90
N CYS A 15 -4.25 13.04 22.64
CA CYS A 15 -3.55 12.28 21.62
C CYS A 15 -3.80 12.99 20.29
N ALA A 16 -2.84 13.78 19.81
CA ALA A 16 -2.91 14.32 18.46
C ALA A 16 -2.88 13.13 17.50
N THR A 17 -4.04 12.76 16.95
CA THR A 17 -4.08 11.86 15.80
C THR A 17 -3.37 12.58 14.67
N SER A 18 -2.26 12.02 14.17
CA SER A 18 -1.62 12.51 12.95
C SER A 18 -2.67 12.48 11.82
N GLN A 19 -3.21 13.65 11.47
CA GLN A 19 -4.15 13.76 10.35
C GLN A 19 -3.39 13.48 9.05
N ALA A 20 -4.04 12.83 8.07
CA ALA A 20 -3.48 12.71 6.74
C ALA A 20 -3.23 14.11 6.16
N ALA A 21 -2.13 14.25 5.43
CA ALA A 21 -1.73 15.52 4.82
C ALA A 21 -2.60 15.85 3.60
N LEU A 22 -3.08 14.83 2.89
CA LEU A 22 -4.11 14.91 1.86
C LEU A 22 -5.04 13.71 1.98
N THR A 23 -6.35 13.94 2.00
CA THR A 23 -7.35 12.87 1.98
C THR A 23 -8.18 12.97 0.71
N TRP A 24 -8.30 11.85 -0.02
CA TRP A 24 -9.14 11.76 -1.20
C TRP A 24 -10.61 11.63 -0.83
N GLN A 25 -11.46 12.46 -1.42
CA GLN A 25 -12.94 12.43 -1.27
C GLN A 25 -13.68 12.61 -2.61
N GLY A 26 -12.96 12.54 -3.73
CA GLY A 26 -13.53 12.74 -5.05
C GLY A 26 -14.27 11.54 -5.60
N THR A 27 -14.36 11.51 -6.93
CA THR A 27 -14.95 10.40 -7.69
C THR A 27 -14.10 10.07 -8.93
N ASN A 28 -14.56 9.13 -9.75
CA ASN A 28 -13.86 8.69 -10.96
C ASN A 28 -13.47 9.86 -11.88
N ASN A 29 -12.30 9.77 -12.53
CA ASN A 29 -11.77 10.73 -13.50
C ASN A 29 -11.52 12.16 -12.97
N THR A 30 -11.67 12.41 -11.67
CA THR A 30 -11.55 13.76 -11.09
C THR A 30 -10.38 13.90 -10.11
N PHE A 31 -9.43 12.97 -10.18
CA PHE A 31 -8.28 12.88 -9.28
C PHE A 31 -7.43 14.16 -9.23
N PHE A 32 -7.27 14.87 -10.34
CA PHE A 32 -6.47 16.11 -10.40
C PHE A 32 -7.32 17.39 -10.23
N GLN A 33 -8.44 17.31 -9.52
CA GLN A 33 -9.23 18.48 -9.14
C GLN A 33 -9.08 18.70 -7.64
N GLU A 34 -8.49 19.81 -7.20
CA GLU A 34 -8.21 20.06 -5.78
C GLU A 34 -9.48 20.02 -4.93
N SER A 35 -10.65 20.42 -5.46
CA SER A 35 -11.94 20.38 -4.75
C SER A 35 -12.36 18.99 -4.28
N ASN A 36 -11.72 17.93 -4.79
CA ASN A 36 -11.97 16.54 -4.44
C ASN A 36 -10.99 16.00 -3.39
N TRP A 37 -10.14 16.87 -2.86
CA TRP A 37 -9.18 16.56 -1.82
C TRP A 37 -9.43 17.43 -0.60
N VAL A 38 -9.08 16.87 0.54
CA VAL A 38 -9.07 17.58 1.82
C VAL A 38 -7.62 17.72 2.28
N ALA A 39 -7.17 18.95 2.50
CA ALA A 39 -5.83 19.27 3.00
C ALA A 39 -5.70 19.03 4.51
N ASP A 40 -4.45 19.01 4.99
CA ASP A 40 -4.13 19.02 6.41
C ASP A 40 -4.75 20.25 7.10
N GLY A 41 -5.42 20.05 8.24
CA GLY A 41 -6.19 21.12 8.91
C GLY A 41 -7.58 21.38 8.33
N GLY A 42 -7.96 20.67 7.26
CA GLY A 42 -9.28 20.75 6.62
C GLY A 42 -9.35 21.76 5.48
N GLY A 43 -10.36 21.60 4.62
CA GLY A 43 -10.58 22.45 3.44
C GLY A 43 -9.86 21.97 2.18
N THR A 44 -9.95 22.77 1.12
CA THR A 44 -9.42 22.43 -0.22
C THR A 44 -7.93 22.76 -0.32
N PRO A 45 -7.08 21.87 -0.86
CA PRO A 45 -5.67 22.15 -1.16
C PRO A 45 -5.48 23.42 -2.01
N ALA A 46 -4.34 24.06 -1.87
CA ALA A 46 -4.02 25.25 -2.66
C ALA A 46 -4.03 24.92 -4.17
N ALA A 47 -4.44 25.90 -4.98
CA ALA A 47 -4.51 25.71 -6.43
C ALA A 47 -3.15 25.28 -7.01
N ASN A 48 -3.18 24.37 -7.98
CA ASN A 48 -2.02 23.79 -8.67
C ASN A 48 -1.13 22.90 -7.80
N THR A 49 -1.64 22.36 -6.69
CA THR A 49 -0.89 21.39 -5.85
C THR A 49 -1.15 19.94 -6.24
N ILE A 50 -2.21 19.68 -7.03
CA ILE A 50 -2.62 18.34 -7.44
C ILE A 50 -2.80 18.30 -8.95
N ASN A 51 -1.69 18.09 -9.66
CA ASN A 51 -1.64 18.17 -11.10
C ASN A 51 -1.19 16.87 -11.75
N PRO A 52 -1.66 16.57 -12.97
CA PRO A 52 -1.13 15.45 -13.73
C PRO A 52 0.33 15.71 -14.08
N ASN A 53 1.16 14.68 -13.92
CA ASN A 53 2.58 14.69 -14.28
C ASN A 53 3.45 15.70 -13.52
N ALA A 54 2.96 16.22 -12.39
CA ALA A 54 3.70 17.09 -11.49
C ALA A 54 3.52 16.61 -10.05
N ASN A 55 4.46 16.97 -9.18
CA ASN A 55 4.46 16.51 -7.80
C ASN A 55 3.16 16.92 -7.09
N ILE A 56 2.45 15.92 -6.59
CA ILE A 56 1.40 16.11 -5.60
C ILE A 56 2.10 16.52 -4.32
N THR A 57 1.75 17.71 -3.83
CA THR A 57 2.35 18.31 -2.64
C THR A 57 1.26 18.58 -1.62
N ALA A 58 1.41 18.02 -0.43
CA ALA A 58 0.66 18.47 0.73
C ALA A 58 1.41 19.63 1.40
N SER A 59 0.69 20.57 2.00
CA SER A 59 1.31 21.77 2.62
C SER A 59 2.36 21.41 3.68
N THR A 60 2.12 20.36 4.46
CA THR A 60 3.05 19.86 5.49
C THR A 60 3.94 18.71 5.02
N GLY A 61 3.72 18.19 3.81
CA GLY A 61 4.13 16.84 3.46
C GLY A 61 3.43 15.77 4.33
N GLY A 62 3.60 14.50 3.98
CA GLY A 62 3.13 13.38 4.79
C GLY A 62 2.16 12.45 4.06
N LEU A 63 1.18 11.93 4.79
CA LEU A 63 0.32 10.85 4.29
C LEU A 63 -0.74 11.37 3.30
N ILE A 64 -0.74 10.81 2.10
CA ILE A 64 -1.82 10.89 1.11
C ILE A 64 -2.69 9.65 1.33
N LEU A 65 -3.97 9.85 1.64
CA LEU A 65 -4.84 8.79 2.15
C LEU A 65 -6.11 8.60 1.30
N PHE A 66 -6.38 7.34 0.97
CA PHE A 66 -7.69 6.86 0.51
C PHE A 66 -8.28 6.00 1.63
N ASP A 67 -9.41 6.44 2.17
CA ASP A 67 -10.11 5.72 3.23
C ASP A 67 -11.62 5.99 3.15
N ASN A 68 -12.41 4.92 3.08
CA ASN A 68 -13.87 5.02 2.99
C ASN A 68 -14.50 5.54 4.28
N SER A 69 -13.86 5.35 5.44
CA SER A 69 -14.32 5.85 6.73
C SER A 69 -14.22 7.38 6.84
N LEU A 70 -13.41 7.99 5.97
CA LEU A 70 -13.23 9.43 5.84
C LEU A 70 -14.02 10.01 4.65
N GLY A 71 -14.95 9.24 4.08
CA GLY A 71 -15.75 9.66 2.93
C GLY A 71 -15.05 9.50 1.58
N GLY A 72 -13.89 8.82 1.54
CA GLY A 72 -13.20 8.52 0.29
C GLY A 72 -13.94 7.51 -0.58
N THR A 73 -13.78 7.63 -1.90
CA THR A 73 -14.24 6.63 -2.87
C THR A 73 -13.07 6.09 -3.68
N SER A 74 -13.31 5.09 -4.52
CA SER A 74 -12.30 4.69 -5.51
C SER A 74 -12.02 5.82 -6.50
N ALA A 75 -10.74 6.08 -6.78
CA ALA A 75 -10.29 6.94 -7.85
C ALA A 75 -9.93 6.09 -9.06
N THR A 76 -10.90 5.86 -9.93
CA THR A 76 -10.66 5.14 -11.19
C THR A 76 -10.57 6.12 -12.35
N GLY A 77 -9.91 5.69 -13.44
CA GLY A 77 -9.88 6.50 -14.65
C GLY A 77 -8.86 7.64 -14.63
N ILE A 78 -7.82 7.57 -13.79
CA ILE A 78 -6.86 8.67 -13.63
C ILE A 78 -6.07 8.86 -14.94
N GLY A 79 -6.39 9.94 -15.66
CA GLY A 79 -5.90 10.25 -17.01
C GLY A 79 -4.50 10.88 -17.09
N GLY A 80 -3.68 10.68 -16.06
CA GLY A 80 -2.33 11.21 -15.98
C GLY A 80 -1.49 10.41 -14.99
N SER A 81 -0.18 10.50 -15.10
CA SER A 81 0.69 9.82 -14.14
C SER A 81 0.70 10.55 -12.81
N VAL A 82 0.77 9.78 -11.73
CA VAL A 82 0.75 10.30 -10.36
C VAL A 82 2.18 10.43 -9.87
N TYR A 83 2.56 11.64 -9.47
CA TYR A 83 3.91 11.92 -8.98
C TYR A 83 3.81 12.22 -7.48
N LEU A 84 4.26 11.30 -6.64
CA LEU A 84 4.33 11.51 -5.20
C LEU A 84 5.53 12.43 -4.92
N GLY A 85 5.26 13.64 -4.43
CA GLY A 85 6.32 14.59 -4.04
C GLY A 85 7.19 14.07 -2.89
N THR A 86 8.39 14.63 -2.74
CA THR A 86 9.30 14.31 -1.63
C THR A 86 8.63 14.55 -0.27
N GLY A 87 8.86 13.63 0.67
CA GLY A 87 8.29 13.71 2.02
C GLY A 87 6.84 13.23 2.12
N ASN A 88 6.24 12.77 1.01
CA ASN A 88 4.92 12.14 1.04
C ASN A 88 5.01 10.62 1.09
N ALA A 89 3.98 10.03 1.68
CA ALA A 89 3.67 8.60 1.61
C ALA A 89 2.25 8.41 1.07
N LEU A 90 1.96 7.27 0.45
CA LEU A 90 0.61 6.93 -0.02
C LEU A 90 0.05 5.77 0.79
N GLN A 91 -1.22 5.83 1.17
CA GLN A 91 -1.98 4.67 1.67
C GLN A 91 -3.31 4.57 0.93
N ILE A 92 -3.55 3.39 0.35
CA ILE A 92 -4.83 3.01 -0.23
C ILE A 92 -5.49 2.00 0.70
N GLY A 93 -6.60 2.38 1.34
CA GLY A 93 -7.31 1.55 2.31
C GLY A 93 -8.82 1.57 2.13
N GLY A 94 -9.54 0.98 3.08
CA GLY A 94 -11.01 1.00 3.12
C GLY A 94 -11.68 0.26 1.95
N GLY A 95 -11.01 -0.75 1.37
CA GLY A 95 -11.51 -1.46 0.18
C GLY A 95 -11.61 -0.59 -1.08
N LEU A 96 -10.95 0.58 -1.09
CA LEU A 96 -10.98 1.50 -2.23
C LEU A 96 -9.96 1.11 -3.31
N SER A 97 -10.15 1.64 -4.52
CA SER A 97 -9.24 1.43 -5.63
C SER A 97 -8.62 2.73 -6.13
N MET A 98 -7.35 2.69 -6.51
CA MET A 98 -6.68 3.74 -7.27
C MET A 98 -6.20 3.19 -8.62
N ILE A 99 -6.78 3.68 -9.71
CA ILE A 99 -6.57 3.09 -11.05
C ILE A 99 -6.26 4.18 -12.07
N THR A 100 -5.05 4.15 -12.63
CA THR A 100 -4.68 4.96 -13.79
C THR A 100 -5.12 4.33 -15.10
N THR A 101 -5.21 5.13 -16.16
CA THR A 101 -5.54 4.65 -17.51
C THR A 101 -4.36 4.80 -18.46
N SER A 102 -4.44 4.12 -19.62
CA SER A 102 -3.40 4.16 -20.64
C SER A 102 -2.03 3.78 -20.06
N THR A 103 -0.97 4.40 -20.55
CA THR A 103 0.43 4.19 -20.15
C THR A 103 0.82 4.94 -18.86
N ASN A 104 -0.16 5.41 -18.08
CA ASN A 104 0.13 6.20 -16.87
C ASN A 104 0.53 5.32 -15.70
N GLY A 105 1.65 5.67 -15.07
CA GLY A 105 2.15 5.03 -13.86
C GLY A 105 1.98 5.90 -12.61
N ILE A 106 2.49 5.36 -11.51
CA ILE A 106 2.73 6.10 -10.27
C ILE A 106 4.23 6.16 -10.04
N ARG A 107 4.74 7.30 -9.58
CA ARG A 107 6.17 7.49 -9.42
C ARG A 107 6.49 8.46 -8.31
N HIS A 108 7.64 8.27 -7.68
CA HIS A 108 8.28 9.34 -6.96
C HIS A 108 9.12 10.18 -7.93
N ASN A 109 9.06 11.51 -7.82
CA ASN A 109 9.91 12.40 -8.61
C ASN A 109 11.18 12.69 -7.82
N ASN A 110 12.11 11.75 -7.83
CA ASN A 110 13.28 11.82 -6.96
C ASN A 110 14.47 12.51 -7.62
N THR A 111 15.05 13.49 -6.92
CA THR A 111 16.39 14.02 -7.19
C THR A 111 17.38 13.71 -6.04
N THR A 112 16.93 13.04 -4.98
CA THR A 112 17.61 12.95 -3.67
C THR A 112 17.82 11.52 -3.11
N GLY A 113 17.44 10.47 -3.84
CA GLY A 113 17.76 9.08 -3.52
C GLY A 113 16.87 8.36 -2.50
N THR A 114 16.04 9.07 -1.72
CA THR A 114 15.05 8.43 -0.81
C THR A 114 13.75 8.15 -1.56
N LYS A 115 13.30 6.89 -1.60
CA LYS A 115 12.07 6.49 -2.29
C LYS A 115 10.83 6.87 -1.48
N THR A 116 9.71 7.06 -2.15
CA THR A 116 8.41 7.23 -1.47
C THR A 116 7.90 5.87 -1.03
N THR A 117 7.33 5.79 0.17
CA THR A 117 6.61 4.59 0.60
C THR A 117 5.15 4.64 0.16
N ALA A 118 4.61 3.48 -0.20
CA ALA A 118 3.20 3.32 -0.48
C ALA A 118 2.66 2.02 0.12
N SER A 119 1.43 2.03 0.62
CA SER A 119 0.75 0.85 1.15
C SER A 119 -0.63 0.66 0.53
N ILE A 120 -1.01 -0.61 0.34
CA ILE A 120 -2.38 -0.99 0.01
C ILE A 120 -2.82 -1.97 1.10
N ILE A 121 -3.95 -1.66 1.76
CA ILE A 121 -4.36 -2.36 2.98
C ILE A 121 -5.85 -2.70 2.96
N GLY A 122 -6.23 -3.76 3.66
CA GLY A 122 -7.64 -4.06 3.99
C GLY A 122 -8.54 -4.22 2.76
N GLY A 123 -8.11 -5.05 1.81
CA GLY A 123 -8.85 -5.41 0.60
C GLY A 123 -8.88 -4.32 -0.47
N ALA A 124 -8.12 -3.24 -0.27
CA ALA A 124 -7.97 -2.17 -1.26
C ALA A 124 -7.14 -2.63 -2.47
N SER A 125 -7.16 -1.83 -3.54
CA SER A 125 -6.42 -2.15 -4.77
C SER A 125 -5.78 -0.95 -5.46
N GLY A 126 -4.66 -1.21 -6.12
CA GLY A 126 -3.95 -0.26 -6.97
C GLY A 126 -3.74 -0.85 -8.35
N SER A 127 -3.98 -0.09 -9.42
CA SER A 127 -3.66 -0.52 -10.76
C SER A 127 -2.97 0.59 -11.56
N PHE A 128 -1.74 0.33 -11.96
CA PHE A 128 -0.86 1.30 -12.63
C PHE A 128 -0.20 0.68 -13.86
N GLN A 129 0.27 1.49 -14.81
CA GLN A 129 1.12 0.96 -15.89
C GLN A 129 2.44 0.45 -15.31
N PHE A 130 3.07 1.27 -14.49
CA PHE A 130 4.32 0.97 -13.80
C PHE A 130 4.35 1.73 -12.48
N THR A 131 5.25 1.33 -11.61
CA THR A 131 5.70 2.09 -10.46
C THR A 131 7.17 2.46 -10.63
N LEU A 132 7.56 3.67 -10.25
CA LEU A 132 8.95 4.13 -10.30
C LEU A 132 9.35 4.79 -8.97
N ASP A 133 10.44 4.32 -8.36
CA ASP A 133 11.00 4.86 -7.12
C ASP A 133 10.03 4.79 -5.91
N ILE A 134 9.27 3.70 -5.78
CA ILE A 134 8.33 3.49 -4.67
C ILE A 134 8.62 2.18 -3.96
N ASP A 135 8.63 2.22 -2.63
CA ASP A 135 8.70 1.03 -1.79
C ASP A 135 7.28 0.69 -1.32
N TRP A 136 6.73 -0.40 -1.88
CA TRP A 136 5.35 -0.84 -1.64
C TRP A 136 5.24 -1.81 -0.47
N SER A 137 4.09 -1.78 0.20
CA SER A 137 3.65 -2.83 1.13
C SER A 137 2.20 -3.22 0.85
N LEU A 138 1.89 -4.52 0.96
CA LEU A 138 0.55 -5.08 0.74
C LEU A 138 0.08 -5.87 1.96
N ASP A 139 -1.11 -5.54 2.45
CA ASP A 139 -1.69 -6.13 3.66
C ASP A 139 -3.20 -6.41 3.52
N GLY A 140 -3.69 -7.42 4.24
CA GLY A 140 -5.12 -7.75 4.39
C GLY A 140 -5.88 -7.95 3.08
N GLY A 141 -5.45 -8.86 2.22
CA GLY A 141 -6.14 -9.20 0.96
C GLY A 141 -6.05 -8.13 -0.13
N SER A 142 -5.06 -7.24 -0.04
CA SER A 142 -4.87 -6.16 -0.98
C SER A 142 -4.32 -6.63 -2.33
N VAL A 143 -4.55 -5.84 -3.39
CA VAL A 143 -4.11 -6.17 -4.75
C VAL A 143 -3.36 -5.01 -5.39
N LEU A 144 -2.13 -5.25 -5.81
CA LEU A 144 -1.39 -4.37 -6.72
C LEU A 144 -1.33 -4.99 -8.11
N THR A 145 -1.81 -4.28 -9.12
CA THR A 145 -1.73 -4.69 -10.52
C THR A 145 -0.86 -3.72 -11.29
N LEU A 146 0.22 -4.22 -11.90
CA LEU A 146 1.05 -3.47 -12.82
C LEU A 146 0.84 -3.99 -14.25
N ARG A 147 0.48 -3.09 -15.15
CA ARG A 147 0.00 -3.42 -16.50
C ARG A 147 1.07 -3.34 -17.59
N GLY A 148 2.25 -2.82 -17.26
CA GLY A 148 3.36 -2.68 -18.17
C GLY A 148 4.19 -3.95 -18.26
N GLY A 149 4.90 -4.07 -19.38
CA GLY A 149 5.96 -5.05 -19.55
C GLY A 149 7.35 -4.44 -19.32
N GLU A 150 8.38 -5.24 -19.60
CA GLU A 150 9.79 -5.01 -19.29
C GLU A 150 10.07 -4.88 -17.80
N VAL A 151 9.79 -3.73 -17.19
CA VAL A 151 10.10 -3.53 -15.76
C VAL A 151 9.01 -2.69 -15.10
N PRO A 152 7.78 -3.22 -14.93
CA PRO A 152 6.69 -2.50 -14.27
C PRO A 152 7.00 -2.11 -12.82
N LEU A 153 7.73 -2.96 -12.07
CA LEU A 153 8.27 -2.64 -10.75
C LEU A 153 9.65 -1.97 -10.90
N ASN A 154 9.67 -0.73 -11.40
CA ASN A 154 10.89 -0.01 -11.78
C ASN A 154 11.51 0.72 -10.60
N ASN A 155 12.80 0.48 -10.32
CA ASN A 155 13.50 0.98 -9.13
C ASN A 155 12.64 1.00 -7.85
N SER A 156 11.76 0.03 -7.71
CA SER A 156 10.74 -0.07 -6.69
C SER A 156 10.90 -1.40 -5.98
N THR A 157 10.46 -1.49 -4.74
CA THR A 157 10.39 -2.75 -3.99
C THR A 157 8.96 -3.04 -3.57
N LEU A 158 8.71 -4.27 -3.15
CA LEU A 158 7.42 -4.71 -2.65
C LEU A 158 7.61 -5.66 -1.47
N ASP A 159 6.95 -5.36 -0.35
CA ASP A 159 6.85 -6.27 0.79
C ASP A 159 5.43 -6.80 0.95
N PHE A 160 5.26 -8.11 0.96
CA PHE A 160 4.00 -8.74 1.34
C PHE A 160 3.94 -8.87 2.86
N LEU A 161 2.95 -8.24 3.48
CA LEU A 161 2.70 -8.29 4.92
C LEU A 161 1.58 -9.27 5.30
N ASP A 162 0.72 -9.65 4.34
CA ASP A 162 -0.29 -10.69 4.52
C ASP A 162 -0.23 -11.73 3.40
N SER A 163 -0.62 -12.95 3.76
CA SER A 163 -0.54 -14.13 2.92
C SER A 163 -1.56 -14.17 1.78
N ASP A 164 -2.63 -13.39 1.90
CA ASP A 164 -3.73 -13.28 0.93
C ASP A 164 -3.60 -12.07 -0.01
N SER A 165 -2.54 -11.27 0.15
CA SER A 165 -2.24 -10.16 -0.74
C SER A 165 -1.67 -10.63 -2.08
N ILE A 166 -1.94 -9.87 -3.14
CA ILE A 166 -1.65 -10.27 -4.53
C ILE A 166 -0.89 -9.17 -5.27
N LEU A 167 0.20 -9.54 -5.94
CA LEU A 167 0.78 -8.76 -7.03
C LEU A 167 0.42 -9.42 -8.36
N ASN A 168 -0.22 -8.66 -9.25
CA ASN A 168 -0.43 -9.04 -10.64
C ASN A 168 0.51 -8.24 -11.54
N LEU A 169 1.26 -8.94 -12.39
CA LEU A 169 1.98 -8.33 -13.51
C LEU A 169 1.36 -8.88 -14.78
N THR A 170 0.60 -8.07 -15.52
CA THR A 170 -0.22 -8.61 -16.63
C THR A 170 0.58 -8.83 -17.91
N ASN A 171 1.78 -8.27 -17.98
CA ASN A 171 2.62 -8.26 -19.17
C ASN A 171 4.06 -8.69 -18.85
N GLU A 172 4.22 -9.54 -17.82
CA GLU A 172 5.47 -10.18 -17.42
C GLU A 172 5.26 -11.68 -17.26
N ASP A 173 6.05 -12.48 -17.97
CA ASP A 173 6.01 -13.92 -17.79
C ASP A 173 6.85 -14.36 -16.56
N THR A 174 6.78 -15.64 -16.21
CA THR A 174 7.51 -16.18 -15.04
C THR A 174 9.03 -16.05 -15.13
N ALA A 175 9.60 -16.07 -16.35
CA ALA A 175 11.03 -15.95 -16.55
C ALA A 175 11.49 -14.49 -16.40
N ALA A 176 10.76 -13.56 -17.00
CA ALA A 176 10.96 -12.13 -16.83
C ALA A 176 10.82 -11.72 -15.35
N PHE A 177 9.75 -12.16 -14.68
CA PHE A 177 9.57 -11.96 -13.24
C PHE A 177 10.78 -12.42 -12.42
N THR A 178 11.28 -13.63 -12.68
CA THR A 178 12.40 -14.19 -11.92
C THR A 178 13.68 -13.39 -12.12
N SER A 179 13.92 -12.93 -13.35
CA SER A 179 15.12 -12.15 -13.71
C SER A 179 15.07 -10.71 -13.19
N GLU A 180 13.91 -10.07 -13.26
CA GLU A 180 13.79 -8.60 -13.13
C GLU A 180 13.13 -8.14 -11.84
N HIS A 181 12.35 -9.01 -11.17
CA HIS A 181 11.48 -8.62 -10.07
C HIS A 181 11.72 -9.38 -8.76
N LEU A 182 12.13 -10.65 -8.80
CA LEU A 182 12.26 -11.47 -7.59
C LEU A 182 13.15 -10.82 -6.52
N SER A 183 14.27 -10.21 -6.90
CA SER A 183 15.20 -9.55 -5.98
C SER A 183 14.66 -8.27 -5.33
N LYS A 184 13.53 -7.76 -5.80
CA LYS A 184 12.85 -6.56 -5.30
C LYS A 184 11.73 -6.88 -4.32
N ILE A 185 11.46 -8.15 -4.09
CA ILE A 185 10.31 -8.62 -3.32
C ILE A 185 10.77 -9.24 -2.00
N THR A 186 10.06 -8.87 -0.94
CA THR A 186 10.16 -9.49 0.37
C THR A 186 8.79 -10.00 0.83
N VAL A 187 8.82 -10.91 1.79
CA VAL A 187 7.65 -11.41 2.52
C VAL A 187 7.93 -11.21 3.99
N ASN A 188 7.19 -10.32 4.64
CA ASN A 188 7.42 -9.88 6.02
C ASN A 188 8.87 -9.45 6.26
N GLY A 189 9.43 -8.69 5.32
CA GLY A 189 10.82 -8.22 5.35
C GLY A 189 11.90 -9.28 5.05
N ALA A 190 11.55 -10.55 4.91
CA ALA A 190 12.48 -11.60 4.47
C ALA A 190 12.56 -11.65 2.93
N PRO A 191 13.74 -11.88 2.32
CA PRO A 191 13.86 -12.02 0.88
C PRO A 191 12.90 -13.08 0.32
N ALA A 192 12.22 -12.78 -0.79
CA ALA A 192 11.34 -13.72 -1.43
C ALA A 192 12.11 -14.85 -2.11
N VAL A 193 11.60 -16.07 -1.95
CA VAL A 193 12.12 -17.30 -2.53
C VAL A 193 10.95 -18.10 -3.08
N ILE A 194 10.93 -18.26 -4.41
CA ILE A 194 9.87 -18.99 -5.13
C ILE A 194 9.81 -20.43 -4.63
N GLY A 195 8.60 -20.89 -4.31
CA GLY A 195 8.33 -22.24 -3.78
C GLY A 195 8.61 -22.40 -2.28
N VAL A 196 9.10 -21.37 -1.60
CA VAL A 196 9.33 -21.38 -0.14
C VAL A 196 8.34 -20.46 0.56
N ASN A 197 8.46 -19.15 0.35
CA ASN A 197 7.56 -18.13 0.91
C ASN A 197 6.80 -17.35 -0.15
N LEU A 198 7.09 -17.59 -1.45
CA LEU A 198 6.45 -16.93 -2.58
C LEU A 198 5.98 -17.95 -3.62
N SER A 199 4.78 -17.78 -4.13
CA SER A 199 4.22 -18.50 -5.28
C SER A 199 4.14 -17.56 -6.47
N VAL A 200 4.57 -18.04 -7.63
CA VAL A 200 4.53 -17.31 -8.90
C VAL A 200 3.94 -18.24 -9.93
N VAL A 201 2.79 -17.87 -10.48
CA VAL A 201 2.06 -18.69 -11.47
C VAL A 201 1.68 -17.83 -12.66
N SER A 202 1.64 -18.43 -13.85
CA SER A 202 1.08 -17.74 -15.02
C SER A 202 -0.39 -17.40 -14.78
N ASP A 203 -0.82 -16.24 -15.27
CA ASP A 203 -2.22 -15.83 -15.29
C ASP A 203 -3.05 -16.52 -16.40
N GLY A 204 -2.41 -17.35 -17.23
CA GLY A 204 -3.00 -18.01 -18.38
C GLY A 204 -2.84 -17.24 -19.70
N ASP A 205 -2.18 -16.09 -19.69
CA ASP A 205 -1.86 -15.26 -20.86
C ASP A 205 -0.38 -14.81 -20.80
N THR A 206 -0.11 -13.50 -20.86
CA THR A 206 1.26 -12.94 -20.86
C THR A 206 1.79 -12.60 -19.47
N GLY A 207 0.99 -12.81 -18.42
CA GLY A 207 1.28 -12.29 -17.10
C GLY A 207 1.56 -13.35 -16.05
N VAL A 208 1.78 -12.86 -14.83
CA VAL A 208 1.92 -13.66 -13.62
C VAL A 208 1.08 -13.12 -12.47
N ILE A 209 0.61 -14.06 -11.67
CA ILE A 209 -0.01 -13.84 -10.36
C ILE A 209 1.01 -14.27 -9.30
N VAL A 210 1.32 -13.34 -8.41
CA VAL A 210 2.30 -13.53 -7.34
C VAL A 210 1.60 -13.44 -6.00
N THR A 211 1.74 -14.50 -5.19
CA THR A 211 1.13 -14.61 -3.87
C THR A 211 2.13 -15.16 -2.87
N VAL A 212 1.84 -14.98 -1.59
CA VAL A 212 2.65 -15.56 -0.51
C VAL A 212 2.26 -17.02 -0.29
N ILE A 213 3.24 -17.86 0.03
CA ILE A 213 3.00 -19.21 0.55
C ILE A 213 2.93 -19.08 2.08
N PRO A 214 1.77 -19.33 2.72
CA PRO A 214 1.66 -19.21 4.16
C PRO A 214 2.62 -20.18 4.87
N GLU A 215 3.34 -19.69 5.87
CA GLU A 215 4.07 -20.60 6.74
C GLU A 215 3.09 -21.53 7.48
N PRO A 216 3.42 -22.82 7.65
CA PRO A 216 2.61 -23.69 8.48
C PRO A 216 2.54 -23.11 9.89
N SER A 217 1.35 -22.68 10.32
CA SER A 217 1.19 -22.01 11.61
C SER A 217 1.83 -22.81 12.74
N SER A 218 2.68 -22.18 13.54
CA SER A 218 3.36 -22.84 14.67
C SER A 218 2.36 -23.45 15.65
N ALA A 219 1.12 -22.93 15.72
CA ALA A 219 0.03 -23.51 16.48
C ALA A 219 -0.36 -24.92 16.02
N ALA A 220 -0.41 -25.17 14.71
CA ALA A 220 -0.66 -26.51 14.17
C ALA A 220 0.50 -27.47 14.51
N LEU A 221 1.74 -26.99 14.40
CA LEU A 221 2.93 -27.79 14.73
C LEU A 221 3.03 -28.10 16.23
N LEU A 222 2.74 -27.13 17.10
CA LEU A 222 2.67 -27.31 18.55
C LEU A 222 1.51 -28.20 18.96
N GLY A 223 0.36 -28.10 18.28
CA GLY A 223 -0.78 -28.99 18.49
C GLY A 223 -0.45 -30.45 18.15
N LEU A 224 0.19 -30.69 17.00
CA LEU A 224 0.65 -32.01 16.60
C LEU A 224 1.78 -32.54 17.49
N GLY A 225 2.74 -31.69 17.85
CA GLY A 225 3.82 -32.02 18.79
C GLY A 225 3.29 -32.37 20.18
N GLY A 226 2.34 -31.59 20.68
CA GLY A 226 1.63 -31.84 21.94
C GLY A 226 0.86 -33.16 21.90
N LEU A 227 0.14 -33.44 20.82
CA LEU A 227 -0.59 -34.69 20.64
C LEU A 227 0.38 -35.90 20.60
N ALA A 228 1.49 -35.79 19.88
CA ALA A 228 2.53 -36.82 19.84
C ALA A 228 3.14 -37.09 21.22
N LEU A 229 3.37 -36.05 22.03
CA LEU A 229 3.86 -36.19 23.40
C LEU A 229 2.82 -36.85 24.34
N VAL A 230 1.54 -36.53 24.20
CA VAL A 230 0.46 -37.18 24.97
C VAL A 230 0.33 -38.65 24.60
N LEU A 231 0.41 -38.99 23.31
CA LEU A 231 0.37 -40.38 22.83
C LEU A 231 1.60 -41.18 23.28
N ARG A 232 2.78 -40.55 23.40
CA ARG A 232 4.00 -41.18 23.93
C ARG A 232 3.92 -41.50 25.43
N ARG A 233 3.18 -40.72 26.22
CA ARG A 233 2.98 -40.95 27.67
C ARG A 233 1.97 -42.06 28.00
N ARG A 234 1.19 -42.53 27.03
CA ARG A 234 0.16 -43.56 27.20
C ARG A 234 0.64 -44.98 26.84
N LYS A 235 1.92 -45.16 26.56
CA LYS A 235 2.59 -46.47 26.48
C LYS A 235 3.47 -46.63 27.72
#